data_AF-A0A1R3J571-F1
#
_entry.id   AF-A0A1R3J571-F1
#
_cell.length_a   1.000
_cell.length_b   1.000
_cell.length_c   1.000
_cell.angle_alpha   90.00
_cell.angle_beta   90.00
_cell.angle_gamma   90.00
#
_symmetry.space_group_name_H-M   'P 1'
#
loop_
_entity.id
_entity.type
_entity.pdbx_description
1 polymer ?
#
loop_
_entity_poly.entity_id
_entity_poly.type
_entity_poly.pdbx_seq_one_letter_code
_entity_poly.pdbx_strand_id
1 'polypeptide(L)'
;MLRCRSALLLALRMLSSSSSSSSSSLAASTNPKLHLPATSQPISTLPLKSRLPQRMTLSKCFSGATADPIPISSTPQPHCQNPLQPESNSDSPSNSLVVVSFYKFADFPDHADLRKPLKQLCEDLRVSGGIILAPEGINGSICGTRESVERVLGFIQTDERLKELRQIESPVSPEQEAIHHGHSSSSPLAAGEDAPFRWDHVRVKLKKEIVTLGMPEVSPIEKVGKYVSPQEWNALISDPDTVVIDVRNNYETRIGMFKGAVDPCTTAFRDFPSWVENQFQLDGSDVEHAKVEKKGLDESINKDAELPKQKMPKRVAMYCTGGIRCEKATSFLLNKGFEEVYHLKGGILKYLEEVPRPESLWEGECFVFDKRVSVEHGLVQGNFKLCYGCKQPVSDADMEAPEWEYGVSCPYCYSSKSEEEKERARARQRQFETWGIIGGPDKGRRPAAKPDSEDRNQTRLSSSV
;
A
#
# COMPACT_ATOMS: atom_id res chain seq x y z
N MET A 1 13.38 -19.52 6.05
CA MET A 1 12.31 -19.69 7.05
C MET A 1 12.67 -19.02 8.39
N LEU A 2 12.95 -17.71 8.42
CA LEU A 2 13.38 -17.03 9.66
C LEU A 2 12.57 -15.75 9.92
N ARG A 3 12.38 -15.44 11.22
CA ARG A 3 11.82 -14.21 11.82
C ARG A 3 10.33 -14.14 12.25
N CYS A 4 9.52 -15.21 12.22
CA CYS A 4 8.37 -15.23 13.13
C CYS A 4 8.89 -15.36 14.58
N ARG A 5 8.92 -14.25 15.32
CA ARG A 5 9.31 -14.24 16.73
C ARG A 5 8.13 -14.70 17.58
N SER A 6 8.28 -15.83 18.25
CA SER A 6 7.33 -16.29 19.28
C SER A 6 7.18 -15.24 20.39
N ALA A 7 6.02 -15.24 21.05
CA ALA A 7 5.57 -14.26 22.06
C ALA A 7 6.56 -14.03 23.23
N LEU A 8 7.50 -14.96 23.45
CA LEU A 8 8.56 -14.87 24.47
C LEU A 8 9.38 -13.57 24.41
N LEU A 9 9.62 -13.00 23.23
CA LEU A 9 10.53 -11.85 23.07
C LEU A 9 9.93 -10.49 23.47
N LEU A 10 8.60 -10.38 23.59
CA LEU A 10 7.96 -9.15 24.09
C LEU A 10 8.13 -9.01 25.60
N ALA A 11 8.14 -10.14 26.33
CA ALA A 11 8.33 -10.18 27.79
C ALA A 11 9.71 -9.64 28.23
N LEU A 12 10.76 -9.82 27.42
CA LEU A 12 12.09 -9.28 27.73
C LEU A 12 12.23 -7.76 27.56
N ARG A 13 11.34 -7.10 26.79
CA ARG A 13 11.40 -5.63 26.63
C ARG A 13 10.85 -4.87 27.84
N MET A 14 9.99 -5.50 28.64
CA MET A 14 9.35 -4.89 29.82
C MET A 14 10.21 -4.97 31.10
N LEU A 15 11.44 -5.52 31.02
CA LEU A 15 12.27 -5.83 32.19
C LEU A 15 13.76 -5.47 32.01
N SER A 16 14.05 -4.20 31.67
CA SER A 16 15.33 -3.52 31.94
C SER A 16 15.25 -2.04 31.52
N SER A 17 15.73 -1.05 32.28
CA SER A 17 16.43 -1.08 33.57
C SER A 17 16.27 0.25 34.30
N SER A 18 15.88 0.21 35.58
CA SER A 18 16.05 1.32 36.51
C SER A 18 17.51 1.44 36.97
N SER A 19 17.94 2.66 37.26
CA SER A 19 19.30 2.96 37.72
C SER A 19 19.47 2.70 39.22
N SER A 20 20.62 2.14 39.62
CA SER A 20 21.18 2.37 40.94
C SER A 20 22.70 2.27 40.92
N SER A 21 23.35 3.18 41.63
CA SER A 21 24.79 3.30 41.78
C SER A 21 25.25 2.76 43.14
N SER A 22 26.38 2.07 43.18
CA SER A 22 27.25 1.99 44.37
C SER A 22 28.65 1.48 44.00
N SER A 23 29.63 1.71 44.87
CA SER A 23 31.06 1.80 44.52
C SER A 23 31.98 1.06 45.51
N SER A 24 32.99 0.34 45.01
CA SER A 24 34.29 0.02 45.65
C SER A 24 35.08 -0.91 44.70
N SER A 25 36.17 -0.48 44.03
CA SER A 25 37.55 -0.25 44.50
C SER A 25 38.44 -1.50 44.59
N LEU A 26 39.42 -1.64 43.66
CA LEU A 26 40.87 -1.76 43.95
C LEU A 26 41.74 -2.03 42.69
N ALA A 27 42.85 -1.28 42.57
CA ALA A 27 44.14 -1.51 41.87
C ALA A 27 44.22 -2.36 40.56
N ALA A 28 44.95 -1.99 39.50
CA ALA A 28 46.34 -1.51 39.53
C ALA A 28 46.87 -0.89 38.20
N SER A 29 47.75 0.11 38.35
CA SER A 29 48.93 0.48 37.52
C SER A 29 48.99 0.15 36.02
N THR A 30 49.00 1.18 35.16
CA THR A 30 50.24 1.78 34.58
C THR A 30 49.90 2.96 33.65
N ASN A 31 50.83 3.91 33.52
CA ASN A 31 50.68 5.12 32.69
C ASN A 31 52.09 5.52 32.19
N PRO A 32 52.25 6.12 31.00
CA PRO A 32 52.76 7.51 31.05
C PRO A 32 52.26 8.46 29.95
N LYS A 33 51.85 9.66 30.43
CA LYS A 33 52.13 11.02 29.90
C LYS A 33 52.10 11.29 28.39
N LEU A 34 51.30 12.31 28.02
CA LEU A 34 51.81 13.50 27.31
C LEU A 34 50.94 14.75 27.62
N HIS A 35 51.40 15.94 27.24
CA HIS A 35 51.11 17.22 27.91
C HIS A 35 49.87 18.00 27.44
N LEU A 36 49.27 18.75 28.39
CA LEU A 36 48.40 19.92 28.19
C LEU A 36 49.24 21.21 27.93
N PRO A 37 48.61 22.29 27.42
CA PRO A 37 48.26 23.37 28.35
C PRO A 37 46.80 23.87 28.24
N ALA A 38 46.36 24.65 29.24
CA ALA A 38 45.00 25.17 29.36
C ALA A 38 44.97 26.63 29.84
N THR A 39 43.97 27.40 29.39
CA THR A 39 43.47 28.68 29.96
C THR A 39 42.02 28.84 29.43
N SER A 40 40.90 28.94 30.17
CA SER A 40 40.51 29.60 31.43
C SER A 40 39.79 30.97 31.27
N GLN A 41 38.48 30.94 30.94
CA GLN A 41 37.37 31.72 31.57
C GLN A 41 37.35 33.29 31.40
N PRO A 42 36.28 34.06 31.75
CA PRO A 42 34.81 33.79 31.84
C PRO A 42 33.83 34.95 31.39
N ILE A 43 32.50 34.70 31.47
CA ILE A 43 31.35 35.61 31.80
C ILE A 43 30.94 36.78 30.85
N SER A 44 29.63 36.83 30.49
CA SER A 44 28.61 37.92 30.74
C SER A 44 27.46 37.85 29.70
N THR A 45 26.22 37.49 30.07
CA THR A 45 25.03 38.33 30.38
C THR A 45 24.28 39.02 29.22
N LEU A 46 22.95 38.94 29.28
CA LEU A 46 21.92 39.46 28.34
C LEU A 46 21.88 41.01 28.28
N PRO A 47 21.14 41.61 27.33
CA PRO A 47 19.76 41.99 27.69
C PRO A 47 18.68 41.83 26.59
N LEU A 48 17.46 41.63 27.09
CA LEU A 48 16.17 41.69 26.41
C LEU A 48 15.84 43.11 25.90
N LYS A 49 15.13 43.26 24.77
CA LYS A 49 14.24 44.42 24.51
C LYS A 49 13.17 44.12 23.45
N SER A 50 12.06 44.86 23.53
CA SER A 50 10.76 44.54 22.93
C SER A 50 10.27 45.63 21.97
N ARG A 51 9.38 45.26 21.01
CA ARG A 51 8.07 45.92 20.72
C ARG A 51 7.37 45.35 19.47
N LEU A 52 6.05 45.14 19.61
CA LEU A 52 5.01 44.99 18.58
C LEU A 52 4.43 46.38 18.21
N PRO A 53 3.37 46.51 17.38
CA PRO A 53 3.12 45.94 16.03
C PRO A 53 2.68 47.02 15.01
N GLN A 54 2.43 46.67 13.74
CA GLN A 54 1.49 47.43 12.88
C GLN A 54 0.79 46.55 11.83
N ARG A 55 -0.29 47.08 11.24
CA ARG A 55 -1.47 46.30 10.79
C ARG A 55 -2.03 46.82 9.45
N MET A 56 -2.35 45.92 8.52
CA MET A 56 -3.28 46.05 7.36
C MET A 56 -3.04 47.16 6.32
N THR A 57 -3.15 46.84 5.02
CA THR A 57 -4.37 47.15 4.22
C THR A 57 -4.33 46.62 2.77
N LEU A 58 -5.53 46.37 2.23
CA LEU A 58 -5.82 46.04 0.82
C LEU A 58 -6.04 47.30 -0.02
N SER A 59 -5.67 47.25 -1.31
CA SER A 59 -6.17 48.16 -2.37
C SER A 59 -5.79 47.60 -3.76
N LYS A 60 -6.50 47.85 -4.88
CA LYS A 60 -7.92 48.10 -5.16
C LYS A 60 -8.11 47.98 -6.68
N CYS A 61 -9.25 47.52 -7.17
CA CYS A 61 -9.54 47.46 -8.61
C CYS A 61 -9.79 48.85 -9.23
N PHE A 62 -9.55 48.99 -10.54
CA PHE A 62 -10.29 49.92 -11.43
C PHE A 62 -10.28 49.40 -12.88
N SER A 63 -11.12 49.99 -13.75
CA SER A 63 -11.85 49.25 -14.79
C SER A 63 -11.83 49.89 -16.20
N GLY A 64 -11.92 49.04 -17.24
CA GLY A 64 -12.47 49.36 -18.58
C GLY A 64 -11.63 50.28 -19.50
N ALA A 65 -11.93 50.42 -20.80
CA ALA A 65 -12.73 49.63 -21.75
C ALA A 65 -12.55 50.24 -23.18
N THR A 66 -12.64 49.44 -24.26
CA THR A 66 -13.26 49.70 -25.60
C THR A 66 -12.68 48.83 -26.73
N ALA A 67 -13.46 48.62 -27.81
CA ALA A 67 -13.05 48.03 -29.11
C ALA A 67 -13.14 49.14 -30.22
N ASP A 68 -13.09 48.95 -31.55
CA ASP A 68 -13.11 47.82 -32.51
C ASP A 68 -12.73 48.43 -33.93
N PRO A 69 -12.81 47.78 -35.11
CA PRO A 69 -12.70 46.37 -35.54
C PRO A 69 -11.72 46.17 -36.77
N ILE A 70 -11.90 45.06 -37.50
CA ILE A 70 -11.11 44.46 -38.60
C ILE A 70 -11.32 45.16 -39.99
N PRO A 71 -10.44 44.96 -41.00
CA PRO A 71 -10.94 44.36 -42.26
C PRO A 71 -10.06 43.25 -42.89
N ILE A 72 -10.70 42.47 -43.76
CA ILE A 72 -10.29 41.16 -44.31
C ILE A 72 -9.67 41.30 -45.72
N SER A 73 -8.74 40.43 -46.14
CA SER A 73 -8.88 39.57 -47.36
C SER A 73 -7.58 39.00 -47.97
N SER A 74 -7.74 37.81 -48.56
CA SER A 74 -7.04 37.23 -49.73
C SER A 74 -5.89 36.21 -49.55
N THR A 75 -6.17 35.03 -50.13
CA THR A 75 -5.31 33.94 -50.61
C THR A 75 -5.82 33.61 -52.04
N PRO A 76 -5.09 32.94 -52.98
CA PRO A 76 -4.23 31.77 -52.67
C PRO A 76 -3.01 31.44 -53.58
N GLN A 77 -2.21 30.47 -53.10
CA GLN A 77 -1.36 29.52 -53.86
C GLN A 77 -0.08 30.07 -54.56
N PRO A 78 0.88 29.19 -54.98
CA PRO A 78 1.54 28.19 -54.14
C PRO A 78 3.08 28.14 -54.38
N HIS A 79 3.91 28.04 -53.34
CA HIS A 79 5.32 27.63 -53.53
C HIS A 79 5.86 26.74 -52.42
N CYS A 80 6.47 25.63 -52.85
CA CYS A 80 7.17 24.68 -51.99
C CYS A 80 8.54 25.22 -51.59
N GLN A 81 8.89 25.16 -50.30
CA GLN A 81 10.25 24.99 -49.82
C GLN A 81 10.25 24.59 -48.33
N ASN A 82 10.66 23.34 -48.05
CA ASN A 82 11.24 22.97 -46.75
C ASN A 82 12.73 23.40 -46.79
N PRO A 83 13.32 23.83 -45.67
CA PRO A 83 13.97 22.83 -44.83
C PRO A 83 13.92 23.06 -43.31
N LEU A 84 13.67 21.95 -42.60
CA LEU A 84 14.33 21.55 -41.34
C LEU A 84 14.75 22.65 -40.35
N GLN A 85 13.92 22.85 -39.32
CA GLN A 85 14.41 22.99 -37.95
C GLN A 85 13.62 22.04 -37.03
N PRO A 86 14.27 21.32 -36.11
CA PRO A 86 13.57 20.64 -35.03
C PRO A 86 13.10 21.70 -34.03
N GLU A 87 11.79 22.00 -34.06
CA GLU A 87 11.13 22.75 -32.98
C GLU A 87 11.48 22.10 -31.64
N SER A 88 11.90 22.93 -30.69
CA SER A 88 12.35 22.49 -29.37
C SER A 88 11.28 21.66 -28.66
N ASN A 89 11.66 20.51 -28.11
CA ASN A 89 10.83 19.79 -27.13
C ASN A 89 10.56 20.72 -25.94
N SER A 90 9.39 21.32 -25.93
CA SER A 90 8.80 21.87 -24.72
C SER A 90 8.28 20.67 -23.90
N ASP A 91 9.07 20.21 -22.94
CA ASP A 91 8.64 19.24 -21.93
C ASP A 91 7.50 19.85 -21.11
N SER A 92 6.27 19.66 -21.58
CA SER A 92 5.08 20.09 -20.87
C SER A 92 4.81 19.12 -19.71
N PRO A 93 4.73 19.59 -18.46
CA PRO A 93 4.53 18.72 -17.29
C PRO A 93 3.15 18.04 -17.24
N SER A 94 2.31 18.23 -18.27
CA SER A 94 1.05 17.53 -18.49
C SER A 94 1.23 16.05 -18.87
N ASN A 95 2.35 15.70 -19.52
CA ASN A 95 2.55 14.35 -20.05
C ASN A 95 3.20 13.37 -19.07
N SER A 96 3.72 13.84 -17.92
CA SER A 96 4.30 12.93 -16.92
C SER A 96 3.24 11.98 -16.38
N LEU A 97 3.55 10.68 -16.37
CA LEU A 97 2.74 9.66 -15.72
C LEU A 97 2.82 9.77 -14.20
N VAL A 98 1.70 9.43 -13.55
CA VAL A 98 1.58 9.39 -12.09
C VAL A 98 0.84 8.12 -11.66
N VAL A 99 1.27 7.50 -10.57
CA VAL A 99 0.46 6.52 -9.83
C VAL A 99 -0.21 7.25 -8.67
N VAL A 100 -1.54 7.21 -8.59
CA VAL A 100 -2.26 7.70 -7.41
C VAL A 100 -2.96 6.54 -6.72
N SER A 101 -2.55 6.27 -5.49
CA SER A 101 -3.27 5.38 -4.57
C SER A 101 -4.20 6.20 -3.71
N PHE A 102 -5.46 5.79 -3.58
CA PHE A 102 -6.49 6.56 -2.89
C PHE A 102 -7.52 5.71 -2.16
N TYR A 103 -8.14 6.27 -1.11
CA TYR A 103 -9.33 5.69 -0.49
C TYR A 103 -10.18 6.73 0.25
N LYS A 104 -11.44 6.36 0.52
CA LYS A 104 -12.37 7.04 1.44
C LYS A 104 -13.32 6.00 2.03
N PHE A 105 -13.48 6.02 3.36
CA PHE A 105 -14.62 5.37 4.02
C PHE A 105 -15.81 6.32 4.03
N ALA A 106 -16.98 5.83 3.61
CA ALA A 106 -18.22 6.61 3.54
C ALA A 106 -19.43 5.66 3.56
N ASP A 107 -20.59 6.13 4.02
CA ASP A 107 -21.85 5.41 3.88
C ASP A 107 -22.33 5.51 2.42
N PHE A 108 -22.10 4.44 1.66
CA PHE A 108 -22.18 4.41 0.20
C PHE A 108 -22.97 3.20 -0.32
N PRO A 109 -24.22 2.99 0.12
CA PRO A 109 -24.99 1.77 -0.21
C PRO A 109 -25.18 1.57 -1.72
N ASP A 110 -25.39 2.66 -2.46
CA ASP A 110 -25.55 2.78 -3.92
C ASP A 110 -24.23 2.73 -4.73
N HIS A 111 -23.10 2.39 -4.10
CA HIS A 111 -21.78 2.23 -4.74
C HIS A 111 -21.75 1.45 -6.06
N ALA A 112 -22.71 0.55 -6.29
CA ALA A 112 -22.84 -0.23 -7.51
C ALA A 112 -23.08 0.64 -8.77
N ASP A 113 -23.76 1.77 -8.62
CA ASP A 113 -24.16 2.64 -9.74
C ASP A 113 -22.96 3.42 -10.31
N LEU A 114 -22.01 3.82 -9.45
CA LEU A 114 -20.77 4.49 -9.87
C LEU A 114 -19.88 3.59 -10.75
N ARG A 115 -20.03 2.26 -10.66
CA ARG A 115 -19.12 1.30 -11.32
C ARG A 115 -19.05 1.45 -12.84
N LYS A 116 -20.19 1.62 -13.52
CA LYS A 116 -20.23 1.73 -14.98
C LYS A 116 -19.61 3.04 -15.48
N PRO A 117 -20.06 4.24 -15.04
CA PRO A 117 -19.50 5.50 -15.53
C PRO A 117 -18.03 5.67 -15.15
N LEU A 118 -17.62 5.27 -13.93
CA LEU A 118 -16.21 5.34 -13.52
C LEU A 118 -15.31 4.45 -14.40
N LYS A 119 -15.77 3.24 -14.74
CA LYS A 119 -15.04 2.33 -15.63
C LYS A 119 -14.91 2.92 -17.03
N GLN A 120 -16.00 3.44 -17.60
CA GLN A 120 -16.01 4.04 -18.93
C GLN A 120 -15.06 5.24 -19.00
N LEU A 121 -15.14 6.16 -18.02
CA LEU A 121 -14.27 7.33 -17.95
C LEU A 121 -12.79 6.96 -17.90
N CYS A 122 -12.43 5.93 -17.12
CA CYS A 122 -11.05 5.45 -17.08
C CYS A 122 -10.61 4.85 -18.42
N GLU A 123 -11.47 4.10 -19.11
CA GLU A 123 -11.17 3.54 -20.45
C GLU A 123 -11.00 4.64 -21.51
N ASP A 124 -11.88 5.66 -21.51
CA ASP A 124 -11.82 6.79 -22.44
C ASP A 124 -10.55 7.65 -22.22
N LEU A 125 -10.14 7.84 -20.96
CA LEU A 125 -8.95 8.60 -20.58
C LEU A 125 -7.65 7.76 -20.58
N ARG A 126 -7.73 6.48 -20.96
CA ARG A 126 -6.63 5.49 -20.90
C ARG A 126 -5.98 5.37 -19.51
N VAL A 127 -6.75 5.65 -18.46
CA VAL A 127 -6.36 5.40 -17.07
C VAL A 127 -6.54 3.91 -16.78
N SER A 128 -5.50 3.30 -16.24
CA SER A 128 -5.53 1.91 -15.82
C SER A 128 -5.46 1.80 -14.30
N GLY A 129 -5.62 0.58 -13.78
CA GLY A 129 -5.48 0.32 -12.35
C GLY A 129 -6.58 -0.56 -11.77
N GLY A 130 -6.63 -0.61 -10.44
CA GLY A 130 -7.67 -1.30 -9.68
C GLY A 130 -8.47 -0.32 -8.85
N ILE A 131 -9.80 -0.38 -8.96
CA ILE A 131 -10.74 0.34 -8.09
C ILE A 131 -11.70 -0.66 -7.47
N ILE A 132 -11.89 -0.56 -6.16
CA ILE A 132 -12.85 -1.33 -5.37
C ILE A 132 -13.91 -0.37 -4.86
N LEU A 133 -15.17 -0.71 -5.13
CA LEU A 133 -16.36 -0.05 -4.62
C LEU A 133 -17.05 -1.03 -3.66
N ALA A 134 -17.49 -0.54 -2.51
CA ALA A 134 -18.26 -1.31 -1.53
C ALA A 134 -19.25 -0.39 -0.80
N PRO A 135 -20.23 -0.92 -0.05
CA PRO A 135 -21.15 -0.11 0.76
C PRO A 135 -20.45 0.84 1.75
N GLU A 136 -19.22 0.52 2.15
CA GLU A 136 -18.39 1.31 3.07
C GLU A 136 -17.45 2.33 2.38
N GLY A 137 -17.56 2.52 1.06
CA GLY A 137 -16.82 3.57 0.32
C GLY A 137 -16.01 3.08 -0.88
N ILE A 138 -14.83 3.67 -1.07
CA ILE A 138 -13.96 3.43 -2.24
C ILE A 138 -12.48 3.26 -1.87
N ASN A 139 -11.78 2.38 -2.57
CA ASN A 139 -10.32 2.18 -2.49
C ASN A 139 -9.77 1.90 -3.89
N GLY A 140 -8.64 2.48 -4.25
CA GLY A 140 -8.04 2.23 -5.56
C GLY A 140 -6.57 2.61 -5.66
N SER A 141 -5.96 2.14 -6.74
CA SER A 141 -4.68 2.61 -7.23
C SER A 141 -4.77 2.65 -8.75
N ILE A 142 -4.57 3.84 -9.32
CA ILE A 142 -4.71 4.13 -10.74
C ILE A 142 -3.47 4.80 -11.29
N CYS A 143 -3.24 4.65 -12.59
CA CYS A 143 -2.09 5.22 -13.27
C CYS A 143 -2.42 5.67 -14.70
N GLY A 144 -1.90 6.82 -15.07
CA GLY A 144 -2.13 7.52 -16.34
C GLY A 144 -1.39 8.87 -16.34
N THR A 145 -1.60 9.71 -17.35
CA THR A 145 -1.06 11.08 -17.34
C THR A 145 -1.69 11.88 -16.19
N ARG A 146 -0.97 12.88 -15.67
CA ARG A 146 -1.48 13.71 -14.57
C ARG A 146 -2.88 14.26 -14.84
N GLU A 147 -3.13 14.85 -16.01
CA GLU A 147 -4.45 15.36 -16.40
C GLU A 147 -5.53 14.25 -16.37
N SER A 148 -5.25 13.07 -16.95
CA SER A 148 -6.21 11.97 -17.00
C SER A 148 -6.55 11.44 -15.60
N VAL A 149 -5.55 11.31 -14.72
CA VAL A 149 -5.73 10.86 -13.34
C VAL A 149 -6.49 11.90 -12.52
N GLU A 150 -6.15 13.19 -12.63
CA GLU A 150 -6.87 14.30 -12.01
C GLU A 150 -8.35 14.34 -12.45
N ARG A 151 -8.64 14.11 -13.73
CA ARG A 151 -10.02 14.04 -14.24
C ARG A 151 -10.82 12.87 -13.68
N VAL A 152 -10.20 11.70 -13.50
CA VAL A 152 -10.85 10.55 -12.83
C VAL A 152 -11.10 10.85 -11.35
N LEU A 153 -10.13 11.42 -10.63
CA LEU A 153 -10.25 11.78 -9.22
C LEU A 153 -11.26 12.92 -8.99
N GLY A 154 -11.32 13.87 -9.92
CA GLY A 154 -12.33 14.93 -9.94
C GLY A 154 -13.73 14.36 -10.16
N PHE A 155 -13.91 13.41 -11.08
CA PHE A 155 -15.18 12.70 -11.25
C PHE A 155 -15.62 11.96 -9.99
N ILE A 156 -14.72 11.23 -9.31
CA ILE A 156 -15.05 10.53 -8.05
C ILE A 156 -15.51 11.55 -6.99
N GLN A 157 -14.86 12.70 -6.89
CA GLN A 157 -15.19 13.76 -5.92
C GLN A 157 -16.41 14.60 -6.31
N THR A 158 -17.12 14.28 -7.40
CA THR A 158 -18.45 14.86 -7.66
C THR A 158 -19.52 14.30 -6.73
N ASP A 159 -19.32 13.10 -6.17
CA ASP A 159 -20.11 12.61 -5.04
C ASP A 159 -19.62 13.26 -3.74
N GLU A 160 -20.50 14.01 -3.08
CA GLU A 160 -20.22 14.72 -1.81
C GLU A 160 -19.63 13.79 -0.73
N ARG A 161 -20.04 12.52 -0.70
CA ARG A 161 -19.56 11.52 0.27
C ARG A 161 -18.12 11.10 0.03
N LEU A 162 -17.66 11.22 -1.21
CA LEU A 162 -16.32 10.86 -1.67
C LEU A 162 -15.39 12.07 -1.80
N LYS A 163 -15.79 13.26 -1.34
CA LYS A 163 -14.87 14.41 -1.21
C LYS A 163 -13.74 14.14 -0.23
N GLU A 164 -12.63 14.83 -0.40
CA GLU A 164 -11.43 14.68 0.42
C GLU A 164 -10.95 13.21 0.44
N LEU A 165 -10.86 12.59 -0.74
CA LEU A 165 -10.16 11.31 -0.91
C LEU A 165 -8.76 11.45 -0.33
N ARG A 166 -8.39 10.53 0.58
CA ARG A 166 -6.99 10.38 0.95
C ARG A 166 -6.26 9.87 -0.27
N GLN A 167 -5.27 10.63 -0.73
CA GLN A 167 -4.51 10.38 -1.95
C GLN A 167 -3.02 10.38 -1.62
N ILE A 168 -2.27 9.52 -2.29
CA ILE A 168 -0.80 9.49 -2.29
C ILE A 168 -0.39 9.33 -3.75
N GLU A 169 0.22 10.37 -4.30
CA GLU A 169 0.89 10.32 -5.60
C GLU A 169 2.24 9.62 -5.45
N SER A 170 2.68 8.96 -6.51
CA SER A 170 4.07 8.54 -6.68
C SER A 170 4.52 8.82 -8.10
N PRO A 171 5.74 9.31 -8.30
CA PRO A 171 6.30 9.51 -9.63
C PRO A 171 6.52 8.17 -10.33
N VAL A 172 6.49 8.22 -11.66
CA VAL A 172 6.72 7.09 -12.58
C VAL A 172 7.97 7.40 -13.40
N SER A 173 8.89 6.43 -13.56
CA SER A 173 10.12 6.65 -14.33
C SER A 173 9.90 6.52 -15.85
N PRO A 174 10.77 7.07 -16.71
CA PRO A 174 10.67 6.93 -18.17
C PRO A 174 10.69 5.46 -18.66
N GLU A 175 11.36 4.56 -17.94
CA GLU A 175 11.36 3.13 -18.25
C GLU A 175 9.99 2.50 -17.91
N GLN A 176 9.36 2.98 -16.84
CA GLN A 176 8.00 2.60 -16.47
C GLN A 176 6.97 3.20 -17.44
N GLU A 177 7.23 4.37 -18.04
CA GLU A 177 6.40 4.98 -19.09
C GLU A 177 6.27 4.07 -20.31
N ALA A 178 7.39 3.50 -20.78
CA ALA A 178 7.38 2.51 -21.86
C ALA A 178 6.55 1.25 -21.51
N ILE A 179 6.65 0.77 -20.27
CA ILE A 179 5.94 -0.41 -19.74
C ILE A 179 4.45 -0.14 -19.47
N HIS A 180 4.09 1.12 -19.20
CA HIS A 180 2.71 1.52 -18.88
C HIS A 180 1.91 1.86 -20.12
N HIS A 181 2.52 2.48 -21.13
CA HIS A 181 1.81 2.85 -22.34
C HIS A 181 1.65 1.72 -23.34
N GLY A 182 2.64 0.84 -23.55
CA GLY A 182 2.57 -0.21 -24.57
C GLY A 182 2.24 0.31 -25.99
N HIS A 183 2.46 1.60 -26.22
CA HIS A 183 2.02 2.36 -27.39
C HIS A 183 3.23 2.93 -28.16
N SER A 184 4.21 2.08 -28.49
CA SER A 184 4.86 2.28 -29.78
C SER A 184 3.88 1.84 -30.86
N SER A 185 3.80 2.57 -31.98
CA SER A 185 2.95 2.27 -33.13
C SER A 185 3.32 0.96 -33.87
N SER A 186 4.29 0.23 -33.34
CA SER A 186 4.83 -1.04 -33.83
C SER A 186 4.83 -2.16 -32.77
N SER A 187 4.23 -1.96 -31.59
CA SER A 187 4.09 -3.02 -30.57
C SER A 187 2.95 -3.98 -30.93
N PRO A 188 3.21 -5.29 -31.18
CA PRO A 188 2.17 -6.26 -31.56
C PRO A 188 1.38 -6.82 -30.35
N LEU A 189 1.49 -6.21 -29.17
CA LEU A 189 1.01 -6.78 -27.91
C LEU A 189 -0.46 -6.44 -27.63
N ALA A 190 -1.35 -7.22 -28.23
CA ALA A 190 -2.70 -7.35 -27.72
C ALA A 190 -2.69 -8.05 -26.34
N ALA A 191 -3.25 -7.43 -25.30
CA ALA A 191 -3.65 -8.04 -24.00
C ALA A 191 -2.68 -9.09 -23.39
N GLY A 192 -1.37 -8.83 -23.44
CA GLY A 192 -0.33 -9.85 -23.22
C GLY A 192 0.60 -9.57 -22.04
N GLU A 193 0.16 -9.83 -20.81
CA GLU A 193 1.05 -10.07 -19.65
C GLU A 193 0.38 -11.06 -18.64
N ASP A 194 1.11 -12.05 -18.10
CA ASP A 194 0.75 -12.72 -16.82
C ASP A 194 1.13 -11.82 -15.61
N ALA A 195 1.16 -10.50 -15.83
CA ALA A 195 1.53 -9.52 -14.83
C ALA A 195 0.63 -9.72 -13.59
N PRO A 196 1.22 -9.90 -12.39
CA PRO A 196 0.48 -9.90 -11.13
C PRO A 196 -0.48 -8.70 -11.03
N PHE A 197 -0.01 -7.56 -11.52
CA PHE A 197 -0.74 -6.31 -11.64
C PHE A 197 -1.05 -6.00 -13.11
N ARG A 198 -2.08 -6.67 -13.63
CA ARG A 198 -2.72 -6.36 -14.92
C ARG A 198 -3.35 -4.96 -14.87
N TRP A 199 -2.52 -3.96 -15.15
CA TRP A 199 -2.85 -2.55 -15.39
C TRP A 199 -2.82 -2.23 -16.90
N ASP A 200 -2.97 -3.24 -17.75
CA ASP A 200 -3.29 -3.10 -19.18
C ASP A 200 -4.74 -2.60 -19.43
N HIS A 201 -5.57 -2.59 -18.37
CA HIS A 201 -6.94 -2.08 -18.36
C HIS A 201 -7.33 -1.66 -16.94
N VAL A 202 -8.30 -0.75 -16.82
CA VAL A 202 -8.95 -0.45 -15.54
C VAL A 202 -9.82 -1.62 -15.05
N ARG A 203 -9.85 -1.81 -13.73
CA ARG A 203 -10.66 -2.84 -13.07
C ARG A 203 -11.50 -2.24 -11.95
N VAL A 204 -12.73 -1.84 -12.26
CA VAL A 204 -13.71 -1.43 -11.24
C VAL A 204 -14.49 -2.65 -10.74
N LYS A 205 -14.26 -3.04 -9.48
CA LYS A 205 -14.81 -4.24 -8.82
C LYS A 205 -15.77 -3.86 -7.70
N LEU A 206 -16.91 -4.53 -7.63
CA LEU A 206 -17.78 -4.49 -6.45
C LEU A 206 -17.27 -5.49 -5.40
N LYS A 207 -17.29 -5.10 -4.12
CA LYS A 207 -16.92 -5.94 -2.97
C LYS A 207 -17.84 -5.63 -1.78
N LYS A 208 -17.82 -6.52 -0.78
CA LYS A 208 -18.46 -6.28 0.52
C LYS A 208 -17.71 -5.24 1.35
N GLU A 209 -16.39 -5.20 1.19
CA GLU A 209 -15.47 -4.31 1.90
C GLU A 209 -14.44 -3.74 0.91
N ILE A 210 -14.03 -2.49 1.09
CA ILE A 210 -12.93 -1.87 0.33
C ILE A 210 -11.56 -2.36 0.80
N VAL A 211 -11.49 -2.86 2.03
CA VAL A 211 -10.38 -3.66 2.56
C VAL A 211 -10.94 -4.74 3.49
N THR A 212 -10.72 -6.01 3.15
CA THR A 212 -11.38 -7.14 3.82
C THR A 212 -10.73 -7.47 5.17
N LEU A 213 -11.30 -6.93 6.25
CA LEU A 213 -11.06 -7.41 7.63
C LEU A 213 -11.95 -8.62 7.94
N GLY A 214 -13.12 -8.74 7.30
CA GLY A 214 -14.09 -9.80 7.57
C GLY A 214 -15.05 -9.52 8.74
N MET A 215 -15.02 -8.29 9.27
CA MET A 215 -15.87 -7.81 10.37
C MET A 215 -16.66 -6.59 9.88
N PRO A 216 -17.83 -6.76 9.24
CA PRO A 216 -18.63 -5.66 8.68
C PRO A 216 -19.16 -4.68 9.73
N GLU A 217 -19.26 -5.10 11.00
CA GLU A 217 -19.61 -4.28 12.16
C GLU A 217 -18.50 -3.31 12.60
N VAL A 218 -17.27 -3.45 12.08
CA VAL A 218 -16.16 -2.54 12.37
C VAL A 218 -16.16 -1.40 11.36
N SER A 219 -16.77 -0.26 11.75
CA SER A 219 -16.88 0.95 10.92
C SER A 219 -15.84 2.03 11.30
N PRO A 220 -14.87 2.35 10.42
CA PRO A 220 -13.95 3.47 10.63
C PRO A 220 -14.61 4.86 10.55
N ILE A 221 -15.88 4.92 10.13
CA ILE A 221 -16.67 6.16 10.09
C ILE A 221 -17.12 6.55 11.52
N GLU A 222 -17.39 5.55 12.37
CA GLU A 222 -17.91 5.76 13.72
C GLU A 222 -16.80 6.02 14.74
N LYS A 223 -15.73 5.21 14.71
CA LYS A 223 -14.66 5.24 15.70
C LYS A 223 -13.36 4.72 15.08
N VAL A 224 -12.29 5.52 15.13
CA VAL A 224 -10.98 5.17 14.57
C VAL A 224 -9.85 5.60 15.50
N GLY A 225 -8.68 4.97 15.38
CA GLY A 225 -7.49 5.31 16.16
C GLY A 225 -6.94 6.70 15.87
N LYS A 226 -6.13 7.21 16.79
CA LYS A 226 -5.49 8.53 16.66
C LYS A 226 -4.47 8.51 15.52
N TYR A 227 -4.67 9.38 14.53
CA TYR A 227 -3.70 9.63 13.46
C TYR A 227 -2.43 10.27 14.03
N VAL A 228 -1.26 9.78 13.60
CA VAL A 228 0.05 10.32 13.97
C VAL A 228 0.80 10.69 12.71
N SER A 229 1.37 11.90 12.63
CA SER A 229 2.11 12.36 11.45
C SER A 229 3.42 11.57 11.28
N PRO A 230 3.99 11.49 10.07
CA PRO A 230 5.32 10.90 9.87
C PRO A 230 6.42 11.50 10.75
N GLN A 231 6.35 12.82 11.02
CA GLN A 231 7.32 13.54 11.85
C GLN A 231 7.23 13.14 13.33
N GLU A 232 6.01 12.91 13.84
CA GLU A 232 5.78 12.45 15.22
C GLU A 232 5.95 10.93 15.38
N TRP A 233 5.82 10.17 14.29
CA TRP A 233 5.82 8.71 14.30
C TRP A 233 7.04 8.11 14.97
N ASN A 234 8.24 8.62 14.64
CA ASN A 234 9.50 8.14 15.19
C ASN A 234 9.56 8.25 16.71
N ALA A 235 9.04 9.34 17.29
CA ALA A 235 9.01 9.53 18.74
C ALA A 235 8.06 8.52 19.40
N LEU A 236 6.87 8.29 18.82
CA LEU A 236 5.91 7.30 19.30
C LEU A 236 6.47 5.87 19.27
N ILE A 237 7.08 5.44 18.16
CA ILE A 237 7.59 4.07 18.00
C ILE A 237 8.92 3.80 18.69
N SER A 238 9.58 4.86 19.20
CA SER A 238 10.80 4.74 20.03
C SER A 238 10.50 4.63 21.53
N ASP A 239 9.27 4.94 21.96
CA ASP A 239 8.83 4.79 23.35
C ASP A 239 8.70 3.28 23.69
N PRO A 240 9.40 2.76 24.73
CA PRO A 240 9.37 1.35 25.09
C PRO A 240 8.00 0.84 25.58
N ASP A 241 7.11 1.72 26.04
CA ASP A 241 5.73 1.36 26.43
C ASP A 241 4.80 1.22 25.21
N THR A 242 5.25 1.56 23.99
CA THR A 242 4.48 1.44 22.74
C THR A 242 4.70 0.08 22.06
N VAL A 243 3.63 -0.72 21.93
CA VAL A 243 3.65 -1.91 21.07
C VAL A 243 3.37 -1.50 19.63
N VAL A 244 4.38 -1.62 18.78
CA VAL A 244 4.30 -1.29 17.34
C VAL A 244 3.94 -2.55 16.56
N ILE A 245 2.85 -2.52 15.77
CA ILE A 245 2.34 -3.68 15.03
C ILE A 245 2.26 -3.38 13.54
N ASP A 246 2.86 -4.23 12.71
CA ASP A 246 2.68 -4.21 11.27
C ASP A 246 1.34 -4.89 10.91
N VAL A 247 0.38 -4.17 10.33
CA VAL A 247 -0.92 -4.79 9.94
C VAL A 247 -0.92 -5.30 8.50
N ARG A 248 0.26 -5.45 7.89
CA ARG A 248 0.44 -6.00 6.56
C ARG A 248 0.56 -7.53 6.56
N ASN A 249 0.49 -8.13 5.38
CA ASN A 249 0.64 -9.56 5.22
C ASN A 249 2.14 -9.95 5.21
N ASN A 250 2.45 -11.20 5.56
CA ASN A 250 3.80 -11.74 5.71
C ASN A 250 4.75 -11.56 4.50
N TYR A 251 4.23 -11.43 3.29
CA TYR A 251 5.03 -11.18 2.09
C TYR A 251 5.45 -9.72 1.93
N GLU A 252 4.77 -8.79 2.61
CA GLU A 252 5.08 -7.37 2.66
C GLU A 252 6.05 -7.05 3.82
N THR A 253 5.88 -7.73 4.95
CA THR A 253 6.76 -7.62 6.13
C THR A 253 8.14 -8.22 5.88
N ARG A 254 8.21 -9.29 5.08
CA ARG A 254 9.47 -9.95 4.67
C ARG A 254 10.46 -9.02 4.00
N ILE A 255 10.01 -8.05 3.20
CA ILE A 255 10.88 -7.22 2.36
C ILE A 255 11.27 -5.87 3.00
N GLY A 256 10.55 -5.46 4.04
CA GLY A 256 10.88 -4.31 4.86
C GLY A 256 9.83 -4.08 5.95
N MET A 257 10.23 -3.47 7.08
CA MET A 257 9.38 -3.18 8.23
C MET A 257 9.96 -2.05 9.09
N PHE A 258 9.19 -1.49 10.02
CA PHE A 258 9.74 -0.60 11.05
C PHE A 258 10.58 -1.38 12.06
N LYS A 259 11.74 -0.81 12.41
CA LYS A 259 12.69 -1.40 13.36
C LYS A 259 12.02 -1.75 14.69
N GLY A 260 12.00 -3.04 14.99
CA GLY A 260 11.47 -3.55 16.26
C GLY A 260 9.95 -3.65 16.35
N ALA A 261 9.21 -3.45 15.25
CA ALA A 261 7.80 -3.77 15.15
C ALA A 261 7.53 -5.27 15.31
N VAL A 262 6.31 -5.60 15.73
CA VAL A 262 5.76 -6.95 15.78
C VAL A 262 5.19 -7.28 14.39
N ASP A 263 5.63 -8.41 13.82
CA ASP A 263 5.06 -9.01 12.62
C ASP A 263 4.04 -10.09 13.05
N PRO A 264 2.73 -9.92 12.74
CA PRO A 264 1.72 -10.93 13.00
C PRO A 264 1.88 -12.25 12.23
N CYS A 265 2.76 -12.31 11.23
CA CYS A 265 2.92 -13.42 10.28
C CYS A 265 1.60 -13.80 9.54
N THR A 266 0.65 -12.87 9.39
CA THR A 266 -0.66 -13.10 8.74
C THR A 266 -0.54 -13.33 7.23
N THR A 267 -1.39 -14.19 6.66
CA THR A 267 -1.40 -14.45 5.21
C THR A 267 -2.35 -13.53 4.46
N ALA A 268 -3.44 -13.15 5.13
CA ALA A 268 -4.44 -12.18 4.71
C ALA A 268 -4.82 -11.26 5.87
N PHE A 269 -5.24 -10.03 5.56
CA PHE A 269 -5.66 -9.06 6.58
C PHE A 269 -6.86 -9.53 7.44
N ARG A 270 -7.70 -10.42 6.91
CA ARG A 270 -8.78 -11.07 7.68
C ARG A 270 -8.28 -11.98 8.82
N ASP A 271 -7.01 -12.36 8.81
CA ASP A 271 -6.40 -13.21 9.83
C ASP A 271 -6.01 -12.35 11.07
N PHE A 272 -6.00 -11.02 10.93
CA PHE A 272 -5.58 -10.08 11.96
C PHE A 272 -6.44 -10.08 13.23
N PRO A 273 -7.79 -10.11 13.19
CA PRO A 273 -8.62 -10.18 14.40
C PRO A 273 -8.27 -11.38 15.28
N SER A 274 -8.20 -12.57 14.67
CA SER A 274 -7.84 -13.80 15.38
C SER A 274 -6.41 -13.77 15.91
N TRP A 275 -5.48 -13.09 15.22
CA TRP A 275 -4.14 -12.88 15.77
C TRP A 275 -4.17 -12.01 17.03
N VAL A 276 -4.90 -10.88 17.03
CA VAL A 276 -5.03 -9.98 18.20
C VAL A 276 -5.64 -10.72 19.38
N GLU A 277 -6.74 -11.45 19.15
CA GLU A 277 -7.43 -12.23 20.19
C GLU A 277 -6.51 -13.28 20.83
N ASN A 278 -5.72 -13.99 20.02
CA ASN A 278 -4.76 -14.99 20.49
C ASN A 278 -3.54 -14.38 21.21
N GLN A 279 -3.01 -13.23 20.76
CA GLN A 279 -1.86 -12.60 21.43
C GLN A 279 -2.22 -12.03 22.78
N PHE A 280 -3.34 -11.31 22.87
CA PHE A 280 -3.72 -10.56 24.08
C PHE A 280 -4.71 -11.31 24.97
N GLN A 281 -5.02 -12.59 24.65
CA GLN A 281 -5.89 -13.48 25.44
C GLN A 281 -7.18 -12.77 25.84
N LEU A 282 -7.88 -12.22 24.84
CA LEU A 282 -9.12 -11.47 25.02
C LEU A 282 -10.28 -12.45 25.29
N ASP A 283 -10.25 -13.05 26.47
CA ASP A 283 -11.29 -13.95 26.96
C ASP A 283 -12.63 -13.21 26.96
N GLY A 284 -13.67 -13.85 26.39
CA GLY A 284 -15.02 -13.29 26.28
C GLY A 284 -15.77 -13.14 27.62
N SER A 285 -15.06 -13.16 28.75
CA SER A 285 -15.61 -13.18 30.11
C SER A 285 -15.56 -11.83 30.84
N ASP A 286 -14.83 -10.83 30.34
CA ASP A 286 -14.68 -9.53 31.02
C ASP A 286 -15.82 -8.53 30.69
N VAL A 287 -16.81 -8.94 29.90
CA VAL A 287 -18.01 -8.14 29.55
C VAL A 287 -19.29 -8.77 30.09
N GLU A 288 -19.24 -9.28 31.33
CA GLU A 288 -20.38 -9.32 32.26
C GLU A 288 -19.87 -9.75 33.66
N HIS A 289 -20.66 -9.57 34.72
CA HIS A 289 -20.31 -9.91 36.12
C HIS A 289 -19.43 -8.93 36.93
N ALA A 290 -19.48 -7.63 36.60
CA ALA A 290 -19.32 -6.59 37.62
C ALA A 290 -20.55 -6.54 38.57
N LYS A 291 -20.76 -7.62 39.36
CA LYS A 291 -21.63 -7.79 40.56
C LYS A 291 -22.04 -9.27 40.75
N VAL A 292 -21.28 -10.06 41.50
CA VAL A 292 -21.79 -11.04 42.50
C VAL A 292 -20.78 -11.10 43.65
N GLU A 293 -21.26 -11.34 44.86
CA GLU A 293 -20.52 -11.21 46.12
C GLU A 293 -19.56 -12.37 46.42
N LYS A 294 -18.58 -12.11 47.29
CA LYS A 294 -17.72 -13.14 47.89
C LYS A 294 -18.54 -14.15 48.69
N LYS A 295 -18.42 -15.43 48.34
CA LYS A 295 -18.45 -16.56 49.29
C LYS A 295 -17.58 -17.68 48.72
N GLY A 296 -16.51 -18.03 49.43
CA GLY A 296 -15.60 -19.09 49.00
C GLY A 296 -15.95 -20.44 49.62
N LEU A 297 -15.37 -21.50 49.05
CA LEU A 297 -14.89 -22.65 49.81
C LEU A 297 -13.85 -23.44 48.99
N ASP A 298 -12.92 -24.02 49.75
CA ASP A 298 -12.01 -25.14 49.44
C ASP A 298 -10.80 -24.96 48.51
N GLU A 299 -9.70 -25.56 48.96
CA GLU A 299 -8.44 -25.70 48.23
C GLU A 299 -8.37 -27.10 47.62
N SER A 300 -8.04 -27.21 46.33
CA SER A 300 -7.02 -28.15 45.82
C SER A 300 -7.05 -28.26 44.28
N ILE A 301 -5.98 -28.86 43.75
CA ILE A 301 -5.77 -29.32 42.37
C ILE A 301 -5.05 -28.33 41.44
N ASN A 302 -3.89 -28.81 40.98
CA ASN A 302 -3.04 -28.38 39.86
C ASN A 302 -2.36 -27.00 39.88
N LYS A 303 -1.08 -27.04 40.30
CA LYS A 303 -0.02 -26.18 39.75
C LYS A 303 0.33 -26.62 38.32
N ASP A 304 -0.52 -26.26 37.35
CA ASP A 304 -0.09 -26.21 35.95
C ASP A 304 0.53 -24.83 35.65
N ALA A 305 1.50 -24.79 34.75
CA ALA A 305 2.36 -23.63 34.57
C ALA A 305 1.58 -22.42 34.02
N GLU A 306 1.43 -21.36 34.83
CA GLU A 306 0.98 -20.06 34.35
C GLU A 306 1.98 -19.51 33.33
N LEU A 307 1.67 -19.67 32.04
CA LEU A 307 2.19 -18.78 31.02
C LEU A 307 1.80 -17.34 31.43
N PRO A 308 2.75 -16.39 31.45
CA PRO A 308 2.48 -15.06 31.95
C PRO A 308 1.39 -14.40 31.10
N LYS A 309 0.23 -14.15 31.70
CA LYS A 309 -0.90 -13.44 31.08
C LYS A 309 -0.39 -12.13 30.49
N GLN A 310 -0.36 -12.02 29.17
CA GLN A 310 0.06 -10.80 28.50
C GLN A 310 -1.04 -9.75 28.66
N LYS A 311 -0.93 -8.98 29.74
CA LYS A 311 -1.78 -7.82 30.00
C LYS A 311 -1.83 -6.94 28.75
N MET A 312 -3.03 -6.50 28.36
CA MET A 312 -3.23 -5.59 27.24
C MET A 312 -2.24 -4.42 27.31
N PRO A 313 -1.52 -4.12 26.22
CA PRO A 313 -0.56 -3.03 26.19
C PRO A 313 -1.30 -1.71 26.39
N LYS A 314 -0.73 -0.81 27.21
CA LYS A 314 -1.27 0.54 27.39
C LYS A 314 -1.45 1.24 26.04
N ARG A 315 -0.44 1.10 25.17
CA ARG A 315 -0.35 1.79 23.89
C ARG A 315 -0.02 0.85 22.73
N VAL A 316 -0.78 0.99 21.65
CA VAL A 316 -0.55 0.29 20.38
C VAL A 316 -0.40 1.30 19.26
N ALA A 317 0.64 1.16 18.45
CA ALA A 317 0.87 1.94 17.24
C ALA A 317 0.86 1.03 16.01
N MET A 318 0.00 1.30 15.02
CA MET A 318 -0.17 0.45 13.85
C MET A 318 0.17 1.16 12.53
N TYR A 319 0.69 0.40 11.58
CA TYR A 319 1.03 0.92 10.25
C TYR A 319 0.80 -0.10 9.14
N CYS A 320 0.60 0.41 7.93
CA CYS A 320 0.62 -0.35 6.68
C CYS A 320 0.95 0.59 5.51
N THR A 321 1.01 0.07 4.28
CA THR A 321 1.45 0.77 3.06
C THR A 321 0.85 2.18 2.91
N GLY A 322 -0.47 2.32 2.72
CA GLY A 322 -1.16 3.61 2.58
C GLY A 322 -2.07 4.00 3.76
N GLY A 323 -2.19 3.14 4.77
CA GLY A 323 -2.99 3.36 5.99
C GLY A 323 -4.39 2.73 6.04
N ILE A 324 -5.02 2.38 4.91
CA ILE A 324 -6.42 1.88 4.88
C ILE A 324 -6.71 0.68 5.80
N ARG A 325 -5.75 -0.25 5.98
CA ARG A 325 -5.87 -1.35 6.94
C ARG A 325 -5.83 -0.88 8.39
N CYS A 326 -5.09 0.18 8.68
CA CYS A 326 -5.01 0.75 10.03
C CYS A 326 -6.31 1.42 10.45
N GLU A 327 -7.07 2.00 9.51
CA GLU A 327 -8.40 2.54 9.79
C GLU A 327 -9.27 1.44 10.44
N LYS A 328 -9.45 0.30 9.74
CA LYS A 328 -10.20 -0.85 10.28
C LYS A 328 -9.56 -1.50 11.50
N ALA A 329 -8.23 -1.74 11.48
CA ALA A 329 -7.54 -2.40 12.58
C ALA A 329 -7.62 -1.59 13.88
N THR A 330 -7.48 -0.26 13.82
CA THR A 330 -7.60 0.60 15.00
C THR A 330 -9.05 0.68 15.51
N SER A 331 -10.02 0.76 14.61
CA SER A 331 -11.45 0.68 14.94
C SER A 331 -11.77 -0.63 15.70
N PHE A 332 -11.26 -1.76 15.22
CA PHE A 332 -11.39 -3.08 15.85
C PHE A 332 -10.75 -3.13 17.25
N LEU A 333 -9.49 -2.69 17.41
CA LEU A 333 -8.84 -2.62 18.73
C LEU A 333 -9.61 -1.73 19.70
N LEU A 334 -10.10 -0.58 19.24
CA LEU A 334 -10.92 0.33 20.05
C LEU A 334 -12.27 -0.26 20.46
N ASN A 335 -12.80 -1.24 19.70
CA ASN A 335 -14.01 -1.99 20.07
C ASN A 335 -13.71 -3.17 21.00
N LYS A 336 -12.48 -3.70 20.97
CA LYS A 336 -11.94 -4.69 21.92
C LYS A 336 -11.42 -4.08 23.24
N GLY A 337 -11.65 -2.79 23.48
CA GLY A 337 -11.32 -2.13 24.75
C GLY A 337 -9.89 -1.60 24.88
N PHE A 338 -9.09 -1.57 23.81
CA PHE A 338 -7.77 -0.91 23.86
C PHE A 338 -7.96 0.61 24.02
N GLU A 339 -7.24 1.22 24.97
CA GLU A 339 -7.40 2.64 25.30
C GLU A 339 -6.58 3.56 24.37
N GLU A 340 -5.26 3.38 24.30
CA GLU A 340 -4.39 4.20 23.47
C GLU A 340 -4.03 3.52 22.13
N VAL A 341 -4.90 3.68 21.14
CA VAL A 341 -4.71 3.12 19.79
C VAL A 341 -4.33 4.24 18.80
N TYR A 342 -3.13 4.15 18.24
CA TYR A 342 -2.55 5.08 17.28
C TYR A 342 -2.29 4.42 15.93
N HIS A 343 -2.27 5.20 14.84
CA HIS A 343 -1.75 4.71 13.57
C HIS A 343 -1.09 5.79 12.70
N LEU A 344 -0.20 5.35 11.81
CA LEU A 344 0.58 6.22 10.91
C LEU A 344 -0.32 6.89 9.85
N LYS A 345 -0.47 8.21 9.94
CA LYS A 345 -1.14 9.04 8.93
C LYS A 345 -0.33 9.00 7.65
N GLY A 346 -1.01 8.78 6.53
CA GLY A 346 -0.39 8.51 5.22
C GLY A 346 0.22 7.10 5.06
N GLY A 347 0.39 6.32 6.14
CA GLY A 347 1.05 5.02 6.08
C GLY A 347 2.54 5.10 5.75
N ILE A 348 3.16 3.95 5.45
CA ILE A 348 4.59 3.85 5.13
C ILE A 348 4.97 4.75 3.95
N LEU A 349 4.10 4.87 2.93
CA LEU A 349 4.41 5.68 1.74
C LEU A 349 4.65 7.16 2.10
N LYS A 350 3.75 7.78 2.89
CA LYS A 350 3.94 9.18 3.32
C LYS A 350 5.15 9.34 4.24
N TYR A 351 5.48 8.31 5.02
CA TYR A 351 6.69 8.31 5.84
C TYR A 351 7.96 8.28 5.00
N LEU A 352 8.03 7.43 3.97
CA LEU A 352 9.17 7.35 3.05
C LEU A 352 9.31 8.60 2.15
N GLU A 353 8.23 9.35 1.95
CA GLU A 353 8.21 10.64 1.26
C GLU A 353 8.72 11.78 2.16
N GLU A 354 8.26 11.86 3.42
CA GLU A 354 8.47 13.02 4.29
C GLU A 354 9.63 12.91 5.27
N VAL A 355 10.02 11.69 5.69
CA VAL A 355 11.06 11.49 6.71
C VAL A 355 12.42 11.22 6.05
N PRO A 356 13.46 12.03 6.31
CA PRO A 356 14.78 11.83 5.73
C PRO A 356 15.36 10.44 6.06
N ARG A 357 15.99 9.78 5.08
CA ARG A 357 16.64 8.47 5.25
C ARG A 357 17.58 8.37 6.48
N PRO A 358 18.37 9.39 6.87
CA PRO A 358 19.21 9.33 8.08
C PRO A 358 18.44 9.28 9.40
N GLU A 359 17.21 9.78 9.43
CA GLU A 359 16.32 9.80 10.61
C GLU A 359 15.33 8.62 10.59
N SER A 360 15.36 7.81 9.53
CA SER A 360 14.40 6.75 9.29
C SER A 360 14.59 5.55 10.22
N LEU A 361 13.48 5.07 10.78
CA LEU A 361 13.37 3.80 11.50
C LEU A 361 12.83 2.66 10.60
N TRP A 362 12.61 2.93 9.32
CA TRP A 362 12.26 1.92 8.31
C TRP A 362 13.49 1.13 7.84
N GLU A 363 13.38 -0.21 7.85
CA GLU A 363 14.40 -1.14 7.36
C GLU A 363 13.86 -1.88 6.11
N GLY A 364 14.64 -1.95 5.02
CA GLY A 364 14.25 -2.64 3.77
C GLY A 364 13.41 -1.80 2.81
N GLU A 365 12.64 -2.45 1.95
CA GLU A 365 11.79 -1.81 0.91
C GLU A 365 10.29 -1.95 1.25
N CYS A 366 9.46 -0.99 0.84
CA CYS A 366 8.01 -1.04 1.07
C CYS A 366 7.27 -1.67 -0.11
N PHE A 367 6.56 -2.78 0.12
CA PHE A 367 5.72 -3.42 -0.89
C PHE A 367 4.57 -2.52 -1.37
N VAL A 368 4.36 -2.47 -2.70
CA VAL A 368 3.26 -1.74 -3.35
C VAL A 368 2.47 -2.64 -4.29
N PHE A 369 1.17 -2.37 -4.43
CA PHE A 369 0.22 -3.21 -5.15
C PHE A 369 0.12 -2.86 -6.66
N ASP A 370 1.27 -2.58 -7.27
CA ASP A 370 1.42 -2.11 -8.65
C ASP A 370 2.72 -2.63 -9.30
N LYS A 371 2.92 -2.33 -10.60
CA LYS A 371 4.05 -2.84 -11.40
C LYS A 371 5.44 -2.58 -10.79
N ARG A 372 5.60 -1.60 -9.89
CA ARG A 372 6.88 -1.32 -9.21
C ARG A 372 7.29 -2.42 -8.24
N VAL A 373 6.34 -3.20 -7.70
CA VAL A 373 6.49 -4.23 -6.66
C VAL A 373 6.87 -3.68 -5.29
N SER A 374 7.88 -2.81 -5.23
CA SER A 374 8.38 -2.18 -4.02
C SER A 374 8.88 -0.76 -4.29
N VAL A 375 8.99 0.04 -3.23
CA VAL A 375 9.58 1.38 -3.23
C VAL A 375 10.53 1.59 -2.05
N GLU A 376 11.54 2.43 -2.27
CA GLU A 376 12.49 2.93 -1.25
C GLU A 376 12.07 4.33 -0.73
N HIS A 377 12.93 4.96 0.08
CA HIS A 377 12.83 6.38 0.44
C HIS A 377 12.70 7.28 -0.81
N GLY A 378 11.89 8.33 -0.71
CA GLY A 378 11.53 9.19 -1.83
C GLY A 378 10.55 8.55 -2.82
N LEU A 379 9.94 7.41 -2.48
CA LEU A 379 8.98 6.66 -3.31
C LEU A 379 9.55 6.17 -4.66
N VAL A 380 10.87 6.14 -4.78
CA VAL A 380 11.60 5.58 -5.93
C VAL A 380 11.35 4.07 -5.99
N GLN A 381 11.21 3.50 -7.19
CA GLN A 381 11.06 2.05 -7.36
C GLN A 381 12.27 1.30 -6.76
N GLY A 382 11.97 0.26 -5.99
CA GLY A 382 12.97 -0.64 -5.43
C GLY A 382 13.25 -1.88 -6.31
N ASN A 383 13.96 -2.84 -5.75
CA ASN A 383 14.63 -3.89 -6.53
C ASN A 383 13.80 -5.17 -6.67
N PHE A 384 12.90 -5.47 -5.73
CA PHE A 384 12.12 -6.71 -5.74
C PHE A 384 11.32 -6.89 -7.04
N LYS A 385 11.29 -8.13 -7.52
CA LYS A 385 10.42 -8.58 -8.63
C LYS A 385 9.30 -9.44 -8.05
N LEU A 386 8.32 -9.83 -8.88
CA LEU A 386 7.25 -10.73 -8.44
C LEU A 386 7.44 -12.13 -8.98
N CYS A 387 7.32 -13.12 -8.10
CA CYS A 387 7.14 -14.50 -8.54
C CYS A 387 5.78 -14.60 -9.25
N TYR A 388 5.79 -14.85 -10.57
CA TYR A 388 4.58 -15.11 -11.36
C TYR A 388 3.76 -16.29 -10.82
N GLY A 389 4.43 -17.21 -10.11
CA GLY A 389 3.87 -18.38 -9.49
C GLY A 389 2.93 -18.11 -8.30
N CYS A 390 3.35 -17.29 -7.33
CA CYS A 390 2.58 -17.00 -6.10
C CYS A 390 2.20 -15.53 -5.92
N LYS A 391 2.62 -14.67 -6.86
CA LYS A 391 2.40 -13.21 -6.88
C LYS A 391 2.94 -12.49 -5.62
N GLN A 392 3.98 -13.05 -5.00
CA GLN A 392 4.75 -12.45 -3.88
C GLN A 392 6.08 -11.86 -4.36
N PRO A 393 6.67 -10.88 -3.63
CA PRO A 393 7.96 -10.31 -3.95
C PRO A 393 9.10 -11.31 -3.74
N VAL A 394 10.08 -11.26 -4.65
CA VAL A 394 11.34 -12.02 -4.66
C VAL A 394 12.50 -11.06 -4.92
N SER A 395 13.59 -11.24 -4.18
CA SER A 395 14.85 -10.54 -4.37
C SER A 395 15.69 -11.21 -5.47
N ASP A 396 16.78 -10.58 -5.90
CA ASP A 396 17.70 -11.20 -6.87
C ASP A 396 18.30 -12.51 -6.33
N ALA A 397 18.65 -12.55 -5.04
CA ALA A 397 19.10 -13.77 -4.36
C ALA A 397 18.02 -14.88 -4.31
N ASP A 398 16.73 -14.53 -4.24
CA ASP A 398 15.65 -15.52 -4.34
C ASP A 398 15.50 -16.09 -5.76
N MET A 399 15.99 -15.38 -6.78
CA MET A 399 15.98 -15.81 -8.19
C MET A 399 17.23 -16.62 -8.57
N GLU A 400 18.26 -16.64 -7.71
CA GLU A 400 19.44 -17.52 -7.84
C GLU A 400 19.24 -18.90 -7.17
N ALA A 401 18.18 -19.06 -6.38
CA ALA A 401 17.90 -20.27 -5.61
C ALA A 401 17.44 -21.46 -6.49
N PRO A 402 17.77 -22.73 -6.15
CA PRO A 402 17.35 -23.91 -6.92
C PRO A 402 15.82 -24.07 -7.09
N GLU A 403 15.03 -23.50 -6.18
CA GLU A 403 13.57 -23.50 -6.22
C GLU A 403 12.95 -22.44 -7.15
N TRP A 404 13.77 -21.54 -7.70
CA TRP A 404 13.34 -20.54 -8.67
C TRP A 404 13.19 -21.15 -10.06
N GLU A 405 11.99 -20.98 -10.62
CA GLU A 405 11.72 -21.29 -12.01
C GLU A 405 10.88 -20.13 -12.57
N TYR A 406 11.44 -19.39 -13.52
CA TYR A 406 10.82 -18.18 -14.07
C TYR A 406 9.42 -18.49 -14.63
N GLY A 407 8.43 -17.65 -14.29
CA GLY A 407 7.02 -17.89 -14.64
C GLY A 407 6.29 -18.88 -13.71
N VAL A 408 7.00 -19.70 -12.92
CA VAL A 408 6.47 -20.95 -12.33
C VAL A 408 6.49 -20.96 -10.79
N SER A 409 7.66 -20.82 -10.17
CA SER A 409 7.87 -20.96 -8.73
C SER A 409 9.03 -20.11 -8.19
N CYS A 410 9.11 -20.01 -6.87
CA CYS A 410 10.20 -19.40 -6.11
C CYS A 410 10.39 -20.16 -4.79
N PRO A 411 11.45 -19.90 -4.02
CA PRO A 411 11.68 -20.52 -2.71
C PRO A 411 10.48 -20.47 -1.75
N TYR A 412 9.64 -19.43 -1.85
CA TYR A 412 8.47 -19.25 -0.99
C TYR A 412 7.23 -20.08 -1.40
N CYS A 413 7.19 -20.65 -2.60
CA CYS A 413 6.01 -21.40 -3.09
C CYS A 413 6.32 -22.71 -3.82
N TYR A 414 7.59 -23.05 -4.02
CA TYR A 414 8.00 -24.28 -4.69
C TYR A 414 7.51 -25.54 -3.97
N SER A 415 7.56 -25.57 -2.64
CA SER A 415 7.10 -26.69 -1.81
C SER A 415 5.59 -26.69 -1.57
N SER A 416 4.92 -25.54 -1.66
CA SER A 416 3.47 -25.42 -1.44
C SER A 416 2.63 -25.72 -2.69
N LYS A 417 3.26 -25.87 -3.85
CA LYS A 417 2.61 -26.10 -5.14
C LYS A 417 2.75 -27.54 -5.60
N SER A 418 1.68 -28.12 -6.14
CA SER A 418 1.76 -29.42 -6.80
C SER A 418 2.54 -29.35 -8.13
N GLU A 419 3.08 -30.47 -8.59
CA GLU A 419 3.70 -30.52 -9.93
C GLU A 419 2.69 -30.21 -11.05
N GLU A 420 1.40 -30.51 -10.87
CA GLU A 420 0.33 -30.10 -11.79
C GLU A 420 0.14 -28.57 -11.83
N GLU A 421 0.33 -27.87 -10.71
CA GLU A 421 0.31 -26.41 -10.67
C GLU A 421 1.54 -25.79 -11.31
N LYS A 422 2.72 -26.40 -11.11
CA LYS A 422 3.97 -25.99 -11.77
C LYS A 422 3.88 -26.23 -13.28
N GLU A 423 3.43 -27.39 -13.73
CA GLU A 423 3.31 -27.70 -15.15
C GLU A 423 2.25 -26.82 -15.85
N ARG A 424 1.13 -26.50 -15.17
CA ARG A 424 0.18 -25.49 -15.68
C ARG A 424 0.82 -24.10 -15.79
N ALA A 425 1.72 -23.73 -14.88
CA ALA A 425 2.44 -22.46 -14.97
C ALA A 425 3.48 -22.49 -16.12
N ARG A 426 4.25 -23.57 -16.28
CA ARG A 426 5.15 -23.79 -17.44
C ARG A 426 4.38 -23.72 -18.76
N ALA A 427 3.21 -24.33 -18.83
CA ALA A 427 2.36 -24.28 -20.02
C ALA A 427 1.90 -22.85 -20.35
N ARG A 428 1.56 -22.02 -19.35
CA ARG A 428 1.28 -20.58 -19.57
C ARG A 428 2.53 -19.82 -20.02
N GLN A 429 3.68 -20.09 -19.40
CA GLN A 429 4.95 -19.46 -19.74
C GLN A 429 5.35 -19.75 -21.19
N ARG A 430 5.31 -21.03 -21.61
CA ARG A 430 5.55 -21.45 -23.01
C ARG A 430 4.58 -20.78 -24.00
N GLN A 431 3.30 -20.62 -23.63
CA GLN A 431 2.34 -19.88 -24.47
C GLN A 431 2.71 -18.40 -24.59
N PHE A 432 3.12 -17.75 -23.50
CA PHE A 432 3.55 -16.37 -23.50
C PHE A 432 4.83 -16.16 -24.34
N GLU A 433 5.82 -17.02 -24.19
CA GLU A 433 7.07 -17.01 -24.99
C GLU A 433 6.81 -17.22 -26.49
N THR A 434 5.84 -18.08 -26.84
CA THR A 434 5.51 -18.39 -28.24
C THR A 434 4.69 -17.28 -28.90
N TRP A 435 3.77 -16.65 -28.18
CA TRP A 435 2.71 -15.80 -28.77
C TRP A 435 2.67 -14.35 -28.26
N GLY A 436 3.44 -14.00 -27.23
CA GLY A 436 3.31 -12.76 -26.48
C GLY A 436 2.04 -12.65 -25.62
N ILE A 437 1.16 -13.68 -25.65
CA ILE A 437 -0.12 -13.69 -24.95
C ILE A 437 -0.51 -15.10 -24.49
N ILE A 438 -1.07 -15.20 -23.28
CA ILE A 438 -1.62 -16.45 -22.73
C ILE A 438 -2.85 -16.86 -23.53
N GLY A 439 -2.91 -18.12 -23.95
CA GLY A 439 -3.97 -18.66 -24.79
C GLY A 439 -3.80 -18.42 -26.30
N GLY A 440 -2.65 -17.90 -26.74
CA GLY A 440 -2.32 -17.73 -28.16
C GLY A 440 -3.19 -16.68 -28.89
N PRO A 441 -3.21 -16.70 -30.24
CA PRO A 441 -3.96 -15.74 -31.05
C PRO A 441 -5.45 -15.67 -30.68
N ASP A 442 -6.05 -16.81 -30.34
CA ASP A 442 -7.47 -16.94 -29.96
C ASP A 442 -7.76 -16.57 -28.50
N LYS A 443 -6.73 -16.18 -27.72
CA LYS A 443 -6.81 -15.83 -26.29
C LYS A 443 -7.51 -16.89 -25.43
N GLY A 444 -7.33 -18.17 -25.79
CA GLY A 444 -7.95 -19.31 -25.12
C GLY A 444 -9.47 -19.43 -25.34
N ARG A 445 -10.08 -18.69 -26.28
CA ARG A 445 -11.44 -19.01 -26.73
C ARG A 445 -11.42 -20.38 -27.40
N ARG A 446 -12.37 -21.26 -27.05
CA ARG A 446 -12.66 -22.40 -27.91
C ARG A 446 -13.09 -21.86 -29.28
N PRO A 447 -12.65 -22.45 -30.40
CA PRO A 447 -13.25 -22.19 -31.70
C PRO A 447 -14.76 -22.34 -31.57
N ALA A 448 -15.53 -21.42 -32.16
CA ALA A 448 -16.97 -21.61 -32.29
C ALA A 448 -17.17 -22.96 -33.01
N ALA A 449 -17.98 -23.85 -32.42
CA ALA A 449 -18.35 -25.08 -33.10
C ALA A 449 -18.89 -24.70 -34.47
N LYS A 450 -18.31 -25.27 -35.54
CA LYS A 450 -18.86 -25.06 -36.87
C LYS A 450 -20.33 -25.49 -36.81
N PRO A 451 -21.27 -24.71 -37.35
CA PRO A 451 -22.62 -25.22 -37.54
C PRO A 451 -22.48 -26.49 -38.38
N ASP A 452 -23.07 -27.59 -37.89
CA ASP A 452 -23.00 -28.87 -38.60
C ASP A 452 -23.50 -28.65 -40.02
N SER A 453 -22.66 -28.99 -40.99
CA SER A 453 -23.03 -28.90 -42.39
C SER A 453 -24.22 -29.82 -42.63
N GLU A 454 -25.29 -29.25 -43.19
CA GLU A 454 -26.31 -30.02 -43.89
C GLU A 454 -25.61 -30.94 -44.89
N ASP A 455 -25.58 -32.24 -44.59
CA ASP A 455 -26.07 -33.32 -45.47
C ASP A 455 -25.74 -34.69 -44.85
N ARG A 456 -26.79 -35.46 -44.51
CA ARG A 456 -26.80 -36.92 -44.71
C ARG A 456 -28.18 -37.54 -44.52
N ASN A 457 -28.56 -38.31 -45.53
CA ASN A 457 -29.63 -39.33 -45.59
C ASN A 457 -31.07 -38.85 -45.80
N GLN A 458 -31.35 -38.44 -47.03
CA GLN A 458 -32.49 -39.03 -47.75
C GLN A 458 -32.28 -40.55 -47.90
N THR A 459 -32.78 -41.37 -46.97
CA THR A 459 -33.24 -42.74 -47.33
C THR A 459 -34.19 -43.33 -46.29
N ARG A 460 -35.50 -43.27 -46.55
CA ARG A 460 -36.46 -44.39 -46.39
C ARG A 460 -37.87 -43.96 -46.83
N LEU A 461 -38.32 -44.55 -47.94
CA LEU A 461 -39.71 -44.59 -48.36
C LEU A 461 -40.44 -45.73 -47.64
N SER A 462 -41.74 -45.54 -47.39
CA SER A 462 -42.73 -46.55 -46.95
C SER A 462 -42.51 -47.17 -45.55
N SER A 463 -43.53 -47.57 -44.77
CA SER A 463 -44.99 -47.75 -45.04
C SER A 463 -45.81 -47.68 -43.73
N SER A 464 -47.13 -47.46 -43.87
CA SER A 464 -48.20 -47.73 -42.87
C SER A 464 -48.27 -46.73 -41.67
N VAL A 465 -49.44 -46.25 -41.24
CA VAL A 465 -50.86 -46.47 -41.60
C VAL A 465 -51.54 -45.12 -41.85
#